data_AF-A0AAV6C3R0-F1
#
_entry.id   AF-A0AAV6C3R0-F1
#
_cell.length_a   1.000
_cell.length_b   1.000
_cell.length_c   1.000
_cell.angle_alpha   90.00
_cell.angle_beta   90.00
_cell.angle_gamma   90.00
#
_symmetry.space_group_name_H-M   'P 1'
#
loop_
_entity.id
_entity.type
_entity.pdbx_description
1 polymer ?
#
loop_
_entity_poly.entity_id
_entity_poly.type
_entity_poly.pdbx_seq_one_letter_code
_entity_poly.pdbx_strand_id
1 'polypeptide(L)'
;MKRNIPTRATVLALLIAALGLALAGARGLAGANRRENGQGKQDTAPATPRGTRLILTDGTFLIVRSYERKGERVRYYSLERAAWEEIPADLVNWDATAKADAERKNDEEALAKKVRVEEESRRMDLPMEVDASLPVGPGLFLPSGEGLFAVQGKTITLLEQVVAEEHTDKKAVLRQVFVPIPLPRKQNLEIPGAKAKVRLTAGQPEFYLREAPQDADMPSRVRHSSRAGEAGPAVELIRVKVMGDKRRVDSVSTYFGGEKGSNRQSIEVQRWEVAPNVFKFTIGETLKPGEYVFAEFLPDGMNLFVWDFGIDASGKGSAEVRK
;
A
#
# COMPACT_ATOMS: atom_id res chain seq x y z
N MET A 1 38.76 -52.02 43.93
CA MET A 1 39.67 -50.86 44.08
C MET A 1 38.87 -49.60 44.44
N LYS A 2 39.55 -48.50 44.81
CA LYS A 2 39.01 -47.28 45.45
C LYS A 2 38.02 -46.52 44.51
N ARG A 3 36.83 -46.07 44.95
CA ARG A 3 36.49 -44.80 45.68
C ARG A 3 36.89 -43.53 44.88
N ASN A 4 36.07 -42.49 44.68
CA ASN A 4 35.11 -41.86 45.61
C ASN A 4 34.00 -40.99 44.93
N ILE A 5 33.01 -40.61 45.75
CA ILE A 5 31.95 -39.59 45.60
C ILE A 5 31.56 -39.13 47.04
N PRO A 6 30.74 -38.08 47.33
CA PRO A 6 30.13 -37.03 46.48
C PRO A 6 30.21 -35.59 47.10
N THR A 7 29.42 -34.62 46.56
CA THR A 7 28.88 -33.39 47.20
C THR A 7 29.84 -32.22 47.52
N ARG A 8 29.46 -30.93 47.45
CA ARG A 8 28.34 -30.24 48.14
C ARG A 8 27.90 -28.93 47.46
N ALA A 9 26.67 -28.49 47.78
CA ALA A 9 26.19 -27.13 47.57
C ALA A 9 26.42 -26.27 48.82
N THR A 10 26.57 -24.94 48.66
CA THR A 10 26.37 -23.95 49.75
C THR A 10 25.86 -22.62 49.18
N VAL A 11 24.93 -22.00 49.90
CA VAL A 11 24.38 -20.65 49.68
C VAL A 11 25.13 -19.63 50.54
N LEU A 12 25.36 -18.41 50.07
CA LEU A 12 25.33 -17.23 50.96
C LEU A 12 25.03 -15.91 50.21
N ALA A 13 24.52 -14.94 50.95
CA ALA A 13 23.99 -13.65 50.46
C ALA A 13 24.70 -12.45 51.12
N LEU A 14 24.23 -11.24 50.78
CA LEU A 14 24.48 -9.93 51.40
C LEU A 14 25.87 -9.30 51.24
N LEU A 15 25.89 -8.07 50.72
CA LEU A 15 26.08 -6.90 51.59
C LEU A 15 25.59 -5.59 50.94
N ILE A 16 25.37 -4.59 51.80
CA ILE A 16 24.73 -3.30 51.54
C ILE A 16 25.81 -2.21 51.44
N ALA A 17 25.61 -1.23 50.57
CA ALA A 17 26.23 0.10 50.72
C ALA A 17 25.29 1.20 50.21
N ALA A 18 24.64 1.89 51.14
CA ALA A 18 24.01 3.17 50.87
C ALA A 18 25.01 4.29 51.19
N LEU A 19 25.07 5.33 50.35
CA LEU A 19 25.63 6.60 50.77
C LEU A 19 24.86 7.74 50.10
N GLY A 20 23.97 8.37 50.86
CA GLY A 20 23.46 9.70 50.53
C GLY A 20 24.42 10.75 51.06
N LEU A 21 24.58 11.86 50.33
CA LEU A 21 25.07 13.09 50.90
C LEU A 21 24.21 14.26 50.37
N ALA A 22 23.74 15.09 51.28
CA ALA A 22 22.93 16.28 51.00
C ALA A 22 23.56 17.50 51.69
N LEU A 23 22.98 18.67 51.38
CA LEU A 23 23.23 20.02 51.95
C LEU A 23 24.47 20.80 51.47
N ALA A 24 24.22 21.92 50.77
CA ALA A 24 24.21 23.29 51.33
C ALA A 24 24.77 24.37 50.36
N GLY A 25 24.26 25.60 50.45
CA GLY A 25 24.74 26.78 49.71
C GLY A 25 23.69 27.40 48.77
N ALA A 26 22.60 28.03 49.23
CA ALA A 26 22.51 29.33 49.92
C ALA A 26 22.52 30.58 49.00
N ARG A 27 21.37 31.29 48.97
CA ARG A 27 21.14 32.74 48.71
C ARG A 27 21.76 33.42 47.48
N GLY A 28 20.92 34.09 46.68
CA GLY A 28 21.39 35.24 45.90
C GLY A 28 20.44 35.87 44.87
N LEU A 29 19.66 36.86 45.31
CA LEU A 29 19.21 38.04 44.53
C LEU A 29 18.26 37.89 43.33
N ALA A 30 17.35 38.87 43.24
CA ALA A 30 16.43 39.06 42.13
C ALA A 30 17.16 39.65 40.90
N GLY A 31 16.76 39.18 39.72
CA GLY A 31 17.15 39.76 38.44
C GLY A 31 16.01 39.58 37.46
N ALA A 32 15.19 40.62 37.29
CA ALA A 32 14.11 40.60 36.31
C ALA A 32 14.70 40.50 34.90
N ASN A 33 14.26 39.50 34.13
CA ASN A 33 14.55 39.49 32.70
C ASN A 33 13.30 39.06 31.92
N ARG A 34 12.51 40.07 31.54
CA ARG A 34 11.43 39.96 30.57
C ARG A 34 12.03 39.50 29.25
N ARG A 35 11.90 38.21 28.93
CA ARG A 35 12.11 37.72 27.57
C ARG A 35 10.78 37.80 26.84
N GLU A 36 10.67 38.83 26.00
CA GLU A 36 9.53 39.01 25.11
C GLU A 36 9.43 37.80 24.18
N ASN A 37 8.19 37.33 23.98
CA ASN A 37 7.90 36.20 23.12
C ASN A 37 8.02 36.66 21.66
N GLY A 38 9.26 36.66 21.14
CA GLY A 38 9.58 37.08 19.79
C GLY A 38 8.89 36.18 18.77
N GLN A 39 7.78 36.66 18.22
CA GLN A 39 7.16 36.07 17.05
C GLN A 39 8.22 35.99 15.95
N GLY A 40 8.62 34.77 15.60
CA GLY A 40 9.47 34.53 14.44
C GLY A 40 8.74 35.00 13.19
N LYS A 41 9.10 36.20 12.71
CA LYS A 41 8.84 36.58 11.32
C LYS A 41 9.46 35.49 10.45
N GLN A 42 8.62 34.67 9.83
CA GLN A 42 9.01 34.02 8.60
C GLN A 42 9.20 35.16 7.59
N ASP A 43 10.45 35.38 7.18
CA ASP A 43 10.74 36.29 6.09
C ASP A 43 10.12 35.73 4.81
N THR A 44 8.89 36.15 4.54
CA THR A 44 8.27 35.98 3.23
C THR A 44 9.04 36.84 2.25
N ALA A 45 10.06 36.25 1.63
CA ALA A 45 10.64 36.77 0.40
C ALA A 45 9.49 37.11 -0.55
N PRO A 46 9.48 38.30 -1.19
CA PRO A 46 8.37 38.71 -2.04
C PRO A 46 8.18 37.67 -3.14
N ALA A 47 7.02 37.01 -3.15
CA ALA A 47 6.71 36.02 -4.16
C ALA A 47 6.70 36.71 -5.53
N THR A 48 7.71 36.42 -6.36
CA THR A 48 7.83 36.97 -7.71
C THR A 48 6.51 36.77 -8.47
N PRO A 49 5.90 37.83 -9.05
CA PRO A 49 4.58 37.71 -9.67
C PRO A 49 4.58 36.62 -10.75
N ARG A 50 3.72 35.62 -10.58
CA ARG A 50 3.62 34.47 -11.50
C ARG A 50 2.91 34.88 -12.79
N GLY A 51 3.69 35.33 -13.77
CA GLY A 51 3.23 35.67 -15.12
C GLY A 51 4.35 35.60 -16.15
N THR A 52 3.98 35.63 -17.43
CA THR A 52 4.90 35.68 -18.55
C THR A 52 5.56 37.06 -18.64
N ARG A 53 6.87 37.10 -18.88
CA ARG A 53 7.61 38.34 -19.10
C ARG A 53 7.57 38.71 -20.59
N LEU A 54 6.87 39.79 -20.93
CA LEU A 54 6.92 40.39 -22.26
C LEU A 54 8.05 41.44 -22.26
N ILE A 55 9.16 41.15 -22.93
CA ILE A 55 10.34 42.03 -22.93
C ILE A 55 10.17 43.11 -24.00
N LEU A 56 10.41 44.37 -23.65
CA LEU A 56 10.34 45.51 -24.56
C LEU A 56 11.71 45.81 -25.19
N THR A 57 11.71 46.51 -26.32
CA THR A 57 12.94 46.84 -27.07
C THR A 57 13.87 47.82 -26.36
N ASP A 58 13.36 48.57 -25.37
CA ASP A 58 14.14 49.44 -24.49
C ASP A 58 14.83 48.67 -23.32
N GLY A 59 14.62 47.35 -23.24
CA GLY A 59 15.16 46.48 -22.18
C GLY A 59 14.30 46.40 -20.92
N THR A 60 13.18 47.13 -20.85
CA THR A 60 12.18 46.96 -19.79
C THR A 60 11.32 45.71 -20.04
N PHE A 61 10.48 45.32 -19.07
CA PHE A 61 9.58 44.19 -19.23
C PHE A 61 8.23 44.41 -18.55
N LEU A 62 7.20 43.79 -19.10
CA LEU A 62 5.85 43.75 -18.54
C LEU A 62 5.56 42.33 -18.04
N ILE A 63 4.95 42.20 -16.86
CA ILE A 63 4.47 40.90 -16.36
C ILE A 63 3.01 40.72 -16.74
N VAL A 64 2.74 39.78 -17.64
CA VAL A 64 1.43 39.56 -18.27
C VAL A 64 0.93 38.15 -18.02
N ARG A 65 -0.39 37.98 -17.92
CA ARG A 65 -1.01 36.64 -17.79
C ARG A 65 -1.00 35.88 -19.13
N SER A 66 -1.19 36.61 -20.22
CA SER A 66 -1.29 36.12 -21.58
C SER A 66 -1.16 37.29 -22.55
N TYR A 67 -0.63 37.05 -23.75
CA TYR A 67 -0.60 38.01 -24.85
C TYR A 67 -1.04 37.36 -26.16
N GLU A 68 -1.55 38.18 -27.09
CA GLU A 68 -2.03 37.79 -28.41
C GLU A 68 -1.58 38.86 -29.42
N ARG A 69 -0.89 38.44 -30.50
CA ARG A 69 -0.44 39.37 -31.56
C ARG A 69 -1.55 39.52 -32.61
N LYS A 70 -2.04 40.75 -32.79
CA LYS A 70 -3.06 41.16 -33.77
C LYS A 70 -2.42 42.12 -34.78
N GLY A 71 -1.74 41.54 -35.77
CA GLY A 71 -1.01 42.30 -36.79
C GLY A 71 0.11 43.16 -36.17
N GLU A 72 -0.04 44.48 -36.29
CA GLU A 72 0.86 45.51 -35.79
C GLU A 72 0.75 45.77 -34.28
N ARG A 73 -0.26 45.20 -33.58
CA ARG A 73 -0.42 45.36 -32.12
C ARG A 73 -0.33 44.04 -31.38
N VAL A 74 0.10 44.10 -30.13
CA VAL A 74 0.07 43.01 -29.15
C VAL A 74 -0.91 43.40 -28.07
N ARG A 75 -1.97 42.60 -27.91
CA ARG A 75 -2.93 42.72 -26.84
C ARG A 75 -2.51 41.80 -25.69
N TYR A 76 -2.36 42.31 -24.48
CA TYR A 76 -1.93 41.53 -23.32
C TYR A 76 -2.80 41.80 -22.10
N TYR A 77 -2.85 40.84 -21.19
CA TYR A 77 -3.53 40.99 -19.90
C TYR A 77 -2.49 41.31 -18.82
N SER A 78 -2.46 42.57 -18.39
CA SER A 78 -1.58 43.07 -17.34
C SER A 78 -1.93 42.47 -15.98
N LEU A 79 -0.95 41.87 -15.28
CA LEU A 79 -1.18 41.37 -13.92
C LEU A 79 -1.18 42.49 -12.87
N GLU A 80 -0.49 43.61 -13.14
CA GLU A 80 -0.45 44.75 -12.24
C GLU A 80 -1.76 45.57 -12.28
N ARG A 81 -2.34 45.73 -13.47
CA ARG A 81 -3.58 46.51 -13.67
C ARG A 81 -4.84 45.65 -13.76
N ALA A 82 -4.69 44.31 -13.75
CA ALA A 82 -5.76 43.32 -13.91
C ALA A 82 -6.68 43.61 -15.12
N ALA A 83 -6.11 44.08 -16.23
CA ALA A 83 -6.83 44.60 -17.38
C ALA A 83 -6.18 44.20 -18.71
N TRP A 84 -6.95 44.28 -19.79
CA TRP A 84 -6.43 44.12 -21.16
C TRP A 84 -5.88 45.46 -21.69
N GLU A 85 -4.65 45.43 -22.18
CA GLU A 85 -3.91 46.58 -22.72
C GLU A 85 -3.34 46.24 -24.12
N GLU A 86 -2.94 47.26 -24.89
CA GLU A 86 -2.41 47.09 -26.26
C GLU A 86 -1.17 47.97 -26.53
N ILE A 87 -0.08 47.35 -26.96
CA ILE A 87 1.15 48.01 -27.43
C ILE A 87 1.46 47.67 -28.89
N PRO A 88 2.22 48.49 -29.63
CA PRO A 88 2.76 48.10 -30.94
C PRO A 88 3.64 46.85 -30.83
N ALA A 89 3.56 45.97 -31.82
CA ALA A 89 4.33 44.71 -31.87
C ALA A 89 5.83 44.94 -32.05
N ASP A 90 6.23 46.10 -32.59
CA ASP A 90 7.62 46.49 -32.83
C ASP A 90 8.32 47.00 -31.57
N LEU A 91 7.56 47.32 -30.51
CA LEU A 91 8.12 47.63 -29.17
C LEU A 91 8.44 46.38 -28.35
N VAL A 92 8.07 45.19 -28.82
CA VAL A 92 8.36 43.91 -28.14
C VAL A 92 9.63 43.31 -28.71
N ASN A 93 10.60 43.04 -27.84
CA ASN A 93 11.77 42.24 -28.18
C ASN A 93 11.38 40.76 -28.14
N TRP A 94 11.03 40.20 -29.30
CA TRP A 94 10.53 38.83 -29.44
C TRP A 94 11.58 37.77 -29.09
N ASP A 95 12.85 37.98 -29.45
CA ASP A 95 13.94 37.05 -29.13
C ASP A 95 14.20 37.00 -27.62
N ALA A 96 14.24 38.17 -26.97
CA ALA A 96 14.39 38.26 -25.51
C ALA A 96 13.16 37.69 -24.77
N THR A 97 11.95 37.91 -25.30
CA THR A 97 10.70 37.32 -24.77
C THR A 97 10.72 35.79 -24.87
N ALA A 98 11.06 35.24 -26.04
CA ALA A 98 11.16 33.80 -26.25
C ALA A 98 12.22 33.15 -25.34
N LYS A 99 13.36 33.80 -25.14
CA LYS A 99 14.40 33.36 -24.20
C LYS A 99 13.90 33.40 -22.76
N ALA A 100 13.26 34.49 -22.35
CA ALA A 100 12.72 34.66 -20.99
C ALA A 100 11.61 33.64 -20.66
N ASP A 101 10.83 33.21 -21.65
CA ASP A 101 9.83 32.13 -21.53
C ASP A 101 10.47 30.74 -21.51
N ALA A 102 11.55 30.50 -22.26
CA ALA A 102 12.29 29.24 -22.24
C ALA A 102 13.03 29.01 -20.91
N GLU A 103 13.69 30.05 -20.38
CA GLU A 103 14.28 30.04 -19.04
C GLU A 103 13.22 29.72 -17.98
N ARG A 104 12.08 30.44 -17.99
CA ARG A 104 10.97 30.19 -17.07
C ARG A 104 10.44 28.76 -17.14
N LYS A 105 10.28 28.18 -18.34
CA LYS A 105 9.86 26.78 -18.49
C LYS A 105 10.87 25.80 -17.90
N ASN A 106 12.16 26.03 -18.12
CA ASN A 106 13.22 25.21 -17.52
C ASN A 106 13.23 25.32 -15.99
N ASP A 107 13.03 26.51 -15.44
CA ASP A 107 12.93 26.74 -14.00
C ASP A 107 11.66 26.11 -13.40
N GLU A 108 10.52 26.20 -14.10
CA GLU A 108 9.27 25.52 -13.72
C GLU A 108 9.41 24.00 -13.77
N GLU A 109 10.07 23.44 -14.78
CA GLU A 109 10.37 22.00 -14.85
C GLU A 109 11.39 21.55 -13.79
N ALA A 110 12.42 22.35 -13.52
CA ALA A 110 13.41 22.07 -12.50
C ALA A 110 12.77 22.13 -11.10
N LEU A 111 11.90 23.11 -10.86
CA LEU A 111 11.12 23.21 -9.62
C LEU A 111 10.09 22.09 -9.52
N ALA A 112 9.41 21.71 -10.60
CA ALA A 112 8.48 20.58 -10.59
C ALA A 112 9.19 19.24 -10.35
N LYS A 113 10.38 19.04 -10.95
CA LYS A 113 11.25 17.88 -10.66
C LYS A 113 11.74 17.91 -9.21
N LYS A 114 12.17 19.06 -8.70
CA LYS A 114 12.60 19.20 -7.31
C LYS A 114 11.47 18.96 -6.32
N VAL A 115 10.29 19.56 -6.54
CA VAL A 115 9.08 19.33 -5.73
C VAL A 115 8.64 17.89 -5.82
N ARG A 116 8.71 17.24 -6.98
CA ARG A 116 8.42 15.81 -7.12
C ARG A 116 9.42 14.93 -6.36
N VAL A 117 10.72 15.19 -6.48
CA VAL A 117 11.76 14.49 -5.72
C VAL A 117 11.61 14.76 -4.22
N GLU A 118 11.23 15.97 -3.81
CA GLU A 118 11.03 16.36 -2.42
C GLU A 118 9.68 15.84 -1.87
N GLU A 119 8.67 15.61 -2.70
CA GLU A 119 7.44 14.87 -2.34
C GLU A 119 7.69 13.35 -2.30
N GLU A 120 8.50 12.80 -3.19
CA GLU A 120 8.93 11.39 -3.17
C GLU A 120 9.82 11.13 -1.94
N SER A 121 10.81 11.99 -1.66
CA SER A 121 11.60 11.98 -0.41
C SER A 121 10.70 12.18 0.81
N ARG A 122 9.78 13.17 0.83
CA ARG A 122 8.85 13.35 1.95
C ARG A 122 7.89 12.17 2.14
N ARG A 123 7.57 11.40 1.09
CA ARG A 123 6.84 10.14 1.19
C ARG A 123 7.68 9.01 1.80
N MET A 124 9.00 9.03 1.61
CA MET A 124 9.96 8.07 2.19
C MET A 124 10.40 8.47 3.62
N ASP A 125 10.52 9.77 3.90
CA ASP A 125 10.93 10.38 5.16
C ASP A 125 9.76 10.61 6.14
N LEU A 126 8.52 10.31 5.73
CA LEU A 126 7.44 10.08 6.68
C LEU A 126 7.80 8.80 7.46
N PRO A 127 8.10 8.88 8.78
CA PRO A 127 8.38 7.69 9.55
C PRO A 127 7.19 6.72 9.45
N MET A 128 7.48 5.42 9.35
CA MET A 128 6.52 4.35 9.05
C MET A 128 5.49 4.06 10.17
N GLU A 129 5.20 5.05 11.02
CA GLU A 129 4.02 5.10 11.87
C GLU A 129 2.85 5.77 11.13
N VAL A 130 2.44 5.21 9.98
CA VAL A 130 1.08 5.44 9.46
C VAL A 130 0.11 4.59 10.29
N ASP A 131 -0.03 5.07 11.51
CA ASP A 131 -0.81 4.62 12.65
C ASP A 131 -2.25 4.25 12.25
N ALA A 132 -2.58 2.96 12.33
CA ALA A 132 -3.90 2.30 12.51
C ALA A 132 -5.19 2.86 11.84
N SER A 133 -5.09 3.83 10.94
CA SER A 133 -6.15 4.83 10.71
C SER A 133 -6.46 5.10 9.23
N LEU A 134 -6.24 4.12 8.34
CA LEU A 134 -6.74 4.24 6.97
C LEU A 134 -8.28 4.14 7.01
N PRO A 135 -9.04 5.19 6.65
CA PRO A 135 -10.50 5.14 6.71
C PRO A 135 -11.03 4.26 5.57
N VAL A 136 -11.65 3.14 5.94
CA VAL A 136 -12.32 2.20 5.02
C VAL A 136 -13.85 2.38 5.00
N GLY A 137 -14.37 3.26 5.86
CA GLY A 137 -15.77 3.69 5.87
C GLY A 137 -16.01 4.78 6.92
N PRO A 138 -17.25 5.30 7.05
CA PRO A 138 -17.58 6.34 8.02
C PRO A 138 -17.31 5.88 9.47
N GLY A 139 -16.25 6.42 10.08
CA GLY A 139 -15.79 6.03 11.42
C GLY A 139 -15.18 4.63 11.51
N LEU A 140 -14.78 4.04 10.38
CA LEU A 140 -14.23 2.68 10.31
C LEU A 140 -12.81 2.71 9.75
N PHE A 141 -11.86 2.20 10.52
CA PHE A 141 -10.42 2.31 10.25
C PHE A 141 -9.77 0.92 10.12
N LEU A 142 -8.92 0.74 9.10
CA LEU A 142 -8.19 -0.51 8.89
C LEU A 142 -7.18 -0.76 10.01
N PRO A 143 -7.22 -1.92 10.70
CA PRO A 143 -6.29 -2.23 11.77
C PRO A 143 -4.82 -2.08 11.38
N SER A 144 -3.97 -1.78 12.37
CA SER A 144 -2.53 -1.89 12.24
C SER A 144 -2.10 -3.37 12.09
N GLY A 145 -0.92 -3.57 11.49
CA GLY A 145 -0.39 -4.91 11.19
C GLY A 145 -0.65 -5.36 9.75
N GLU A 146 0.24 -6.24 9.28
CA GLU A 146 0.16 -6.90 7.98
C GLU A 146 -1.01 -7.90 7.90
N GLY A 147 -1.50 -8.16 6.69
CA GLY A 147 -2.51 -9.19 6.42
C GLY A 147 -3.62 -8.74 5.48
N LEU A 148 -4.51 -9.68 5.16
CA LEU A 148 -5.68 -9.45 4.33
C LEU A 148 -6.92 -9.28 5.22
N PHE A 149 -7.58 -8.14 5.10
CA PHE A 149 -8.77 -7.78 5.86
C PHE A 149 -10.00 -7.77 4.97
N ALA A 150 -11.07 -8.45 5.38
CA ALA A 150 -12.39 -8.32 4.77
C ALA A 150 -13.18 -7.22 5.49
N VAL A 151 -13.83 -6.33 4.73
CA VAL A 151 -14.68 -5.25 5.22
C VAL A 151 -16.11 -5.48 4.74
N GLN A 152 -17.05 -5.56 5.68
CA GLN A 152 -18.47 -5.75 5.41
C GLN A 152 -19.30 -4.80 6.29
N GLY A 153 -19.85 -3.75 5.69
CA GLY A 153 -20.66 -2.75 6.37
C GLY A 153 -19.85 -1.96 7.40
N LYS A 154 -19.98 -2.32 8.68
CA LYS A 154 -19.24 -1.73 9.82
C LYS A 154 -18.24 -2.68 10.47
N THR A 155 -18.05 -3.87 9.91
CA THR A 155 -17.22 -4.93 10.46
C THR A 155 -15.96 -5.10 9.62
N ILE A 156 -14.81 -5.19 10.28
CA ILE A 156 -13.54 -5.61 9.68
C ILE A 156 -13.19 -6.99 10.25
N THR A 157 -12.68 -7.88 9.42
CA THR A 157 -12.22 -9.22 9.84
C THR A 157 -10.89 -9.53 9.18
N LEU A 158 -9.86 -9.76 9.99
CA LEU A 158 -8.59 -10.30 9.50
C LEU A 158 -8.81 -11.73 9.02
N LEU A 159 -8.36 -12.03 7.81
CA LEU A 159 -8.30 -13.38 7.27
C LEU A 159 -6.98 -14.03 7.70
N GLU A 160 -7.05 -15.25 8.23
CA GLU A 160 -5.87 -16.06 8.50
C GLU A 160 -5.36 -16.70 7.20
N GLN A 161 -4.03 -16.85 7.07
CA GLN A 161 -3.47 -17.73 6.04
C GLN A 161 -3.64 -19.19 6.46
N VAL A 162 -4.09 -20.02 5.53
CA VAL A 162 -4.12 -21.47 5.63
C VAL A 162 -3.22 -22.09 4.56
N VAL A 163 -2.65 -23.26 4.87
CA VAL A 163 -1.83 -23.99 3.90
C VAL A 163 -2.73 -24.85 3.02
N ALA A 164 -2.57 -24.70 1.71
CA ALA A 164 -3.17 -25.59 0.73
C ALA A 164 -2.17 -26.71 0.37
N GLU A 165 -2.58 -27.97 0.50
CA GLU A 165 -1.74 -29.15 0.35
C GLU A 165 -1.76 -29.69 -1.09
N GLU A 166 -0.59 -30.03 -1.64
CA GLU A 166 -0.49 -30.67 -2.96
C GLU A 166 -0.72 -32.18 -2.87
N HIS A 167 -1.86 -32.67 -3.36
CA HIS A 167 -2.22 -34.09 -3.38
C HIS A 167 -2.13 -34.64 -4.82
N THR A 168 -1.08 -35.40 -5.12
CA THR A 168 -0.93 -36.17 -6.38
C THR A 168 -1.84 -37.40 -6.35
N ASP A 169 -2.59 -37.65 -7.43
CA ASP A 169 -3.49 -38.81 -7.54
C ASP A 169 -2.70 -40.13 -7.73
N LYS A 170 -2.56 -40.90 -6.64
CA LYS A 170 -1.83 -42.18 -6.60
C LYS A 170 -2.34 -43.21 -7.64
N LYS A 171 -3.61 -43.14 -8.05
CA LYS A 171 -4.16 -44.05 -9.08
C LYS A 171 -3.71 -43.67 -10.50
N ALA A 172 -3.35 -42.42 -10.76
CA ALA A 172 -2.77 -42.01 -12.03
C ALA A 172 -1.32 -42.51 -12.15
N VAL A 173 -0.53 -42.35 -11.08
CA VAL A 173 0.88 -42.79 -11.02
C VAL A 173 1.02 -44.30 -11.24
N LEU A 174 0.15 -45.12 -10.62
CA LEU A 174 0.25 -46.58 -10.76
C LEU A 174 -0.09 -47.08 -12.18
N ARG A 175 -0.95 -46.39 -12.94
CA ARG A 175 -1.24 -46.74 -14.35
C ARG A 175 -0.07 -46.41 -15.29
N GLN A 176 0.72 -45.40 -14.96
CA GLN A 176 1.87 -44.96 -15.76
C GLN A 176 2.97 -46.04 -15.87
N VAL A 177 3.03 -46.96 -14.90
CA VAL A 177 3.98 -48.11 -14.93
C VAL A 177 3.58 -49.18 -15.97
N PHE A 178 2.31 -49.23 -16.38
CA PHE A 178 1.77 -50.29 -17.25
C PHE A 178 1.44 -49.84 -18.68
N VAL A 179 1.55 -48.54 -19.00
CA VAL A 179 1.19 -48.00 -20.32
C VAL A 179 2.29 -47.06 -20.83
N PRO A 180 2.93 -47.30 -21.98
CA PRO A 180 4.06 -46.50 -22.48
C PRO A 180 3.65 -45.15 -23.10
N ILE A 181 2.46 -44.64 -22.79
CA ILE A 181 1.92 -43.37 -23.31
C ILE A 181 2.17 -42.28 -22.27
N PRO A 182 2.81 -41.14 -22.63
CA PRO A 182 3.03 -40.04 -21.69
C PRO A 182 1.70 -39.34 -21.35
N LEU A 183 1.14 -39.68 -20.19
CA LEU A 183 -0.05 -39.03 -19.63
C LEU A 183 0.34 -37.83 -18.76
N PRO A 184 -0.45 -36.74 -18.75
CA PRO A 184 -0.16 -35.58 -17.90
C PRO A 184 -0.28 -35.91 -16.41
N ARG A 185 0.71 -35.47 -15.62
CA ARG A 185 0.69 -35.63 -14.16
C ARG A 185 -0.31 -34.65 -13.56
N LYS A 186 -1.31 -35.16 -12.83
CA LYS A 186 -2.32 -34.34 -12.14
C LYS A 186 -2.01 -34.19 -10.66
N GLN A 187 -2.03 -32.94 -10.21
CA GLN A 187 -1.80 -32.51 -8.83
C GLN A 187 -2.99 -31.65 -8.41
N ASN A 188 -3.73 -32.07 -7.38
CA ASN A 188 -4.80 -31.24 -6.82
C ASN A 188 -4.22 -30.40 -5.69
N LEU A 189 -4.62 -29.14 -5.61
CA LEU A 189 -4.32 -28.30 -4.45
C LEU A 189 -5.56 -28.25 -3.56
N GLU A 190 -5.47 -28.79 -2.35
CA GLU A 190 -6.61 -29.00 -1.45
C GLU A 190 -6.34 -28.44 -0.05
N ILE A 191 -7.28 -27.67 0.49
CA ILE A 191 -7.26 -27.18 1.87
C ILE A 191 -8.08 -28.15 2.74
N PRO A 192 -7.57 -28.57 3.91
CA PRO A 192 -8.34 -29.34 4.88
C PRO A 192 -9.58 -28.59 5.41
N GLY A 193 -10.59 -29.35 5.83
CA GLY A 193 -11.85 -28.85 6.37
C GLY A 193 -12.87 -28.52 5.28
N ALA A 194 -14.14 -28.78 5.57
CA ALA A 194 -15.27 -28.54 4.65
C ALA A 194 -15.69 -27.07 4.52
N LYS A 195 -15.27 -26.20 5.45
CA LYS A 195 -15.63 -24.78 5.56
C LYS A 195 -14.49 -23.94 6.10
N ALA A 196 -14.38 -22.71 5.63
CA ALA A 196 -13.51 -21.69 6.21
C ALA A 196 -13.95 -21.29 7.62
N LYS A 197 -13.00 -20.87 8.46
CA LYS A 197 -13.28 -20.28 9.78
C LYS A 197 -14.05 -18.97 9.65
N VAL A 198 -13.60 -18.09 8.74
CA VAL A 198 -14.22 -16.79 8.51
C VAL A 198 -15.42 -16.93 7.58
N ARG A 199 -16.57 -16.40 8.01
CA ARG A 199 -17.82 -16.36 7.27
C ARG A 199 -18.22 -14.91 7.05
N LEU A 200 -18.53 -14.56 5.80
CA LEU A 200 -19.08 -13.26 5.41
C LEU A 200 -20.49 -13.47 4.84
N THR A 201 -21.35 -12.45 4.93
CA THR A 201 -22.69 -12.50 4.35
C THR A 201 -22.64 -12.24 2.84
N ALA A 202 -23.54 -12.84 2.06
CA ALA A 202 -23.72 -12.50 0.65
C ALA A 202 -23.94 -10.99 0.42
N GLY A 203 -23.20 -10.42 -0.52
CA GLY A 203 -23.14 -8.98 -0.82
C GLY A 203 -21.90 -8.66 -1.64
N GLN A 204 -21.43 -7.42 -1.55
CA GLN A 204 -20.14 -6.97 -2.11
C GLN A 204 -19.17 -6.70 -0.94
N PRO A 205 -18.48 -7.71 -0.40
CA PRO A 205 -17.40 -7.47 0.55
C PRO A 205 -16.23 -6.79 -0.16
N GLU A 206 -15.61 -5.82 0.51
CA GLU A 206 -14.36 -5.21 0.07
C GLU A 206 -13.20 -5.85 0.83
N PHE A 207 -12.04 -5.97 0.18
CA PHE A 207 -10.86 -6.56 0.83
C PHE A 207 -9.69 -5.57 0.79
N TYR A 208 -8.87 -5.59 1.81
CA TYR A 208 -7.71 -4.71 1.96
C TYR A 208 -6.50 -5.56 2.36
N LEU A 209 -5.47 -5.62 1.52
CA LEU A 209 -4.19 -6.23 1.87
C LEU A 209 -3.25 -5.12 2.37
N ARG A 210 -2.77 -5.23 3.61
CA ARG A 210 -1.59 -4.49 4.07
C ARG A 210 -0.38 -5.40 3.97
N GLU A 211 0.55 -5.10 3.08
CA GLU A 211 1.87 -5.72 3.09
C GLU A 211 2.74 -5.01 4.13
N ALA A 212 3.72 -5.70 4.72
CA ALA A 212 4.73 -5.05 5.54
C ALA A 212 5.58 -4.07 4.69
N PRO A 213 6.27 -3.10 5.29
CA PRO A 213 7.40 -2.46 4.62
C PRO A 213 8.44 -3.50 4.20
N GLN A 214 9.17 -3.25 3.10
CA GLN A 214 10.31 -4.08 2.68
C GLN A 214 11.53 -3.84 3.58
N ASP A 215 11.41 -4.18 4.86
CA ASP A 215 12.52 -4.30 5.78
C ASP A 215 13.10 -5.72 5.69
N ALA A 216 14.38 -5.83 5.35
CA ALA A 216 15.06 -7.11 5.18
C ALA A 216 15.23 -7.87 6.51
N ASP A 217 15.14 -7.17 7.65
CA ASP A 217 15.42 -7.71 8.99
C ASP A 217 14.14 -8.21 9.72
N MET A 218 12.94 -8.05 9.14
CA MET A 218 11.68 -8.59 9.69
C MET A 218 11.06 -9.72 8.85
N PRO A 219 10.77 -10.90 9.45
CA PRO A 219 10.07 -11.98 8.75
C PRO A 219 8.55 -11.72 8.63
N SER A 220 8.13 -11.09 7.54
CA SER A 220 6.71 -10.94 7.15
C SER A 220 6.04 -12.27 6.80
N ARG A 221 4.75 -12.40 7.14
CA ARG A 221 3.83 -13.49 6.73
C ARG A 221 3.21 -13.24 5.35
N VAL A 222 3.08 -11.98 4.95
CA VAL A 222 2.57 -11.57 3.64
C VAL A 222 3.73 -11.54 2.65
N ARG A 223 3.58 -12.15 1.46
CA ARG A 223 4.65 -12.14 0.45
C ARG A 223 4.38 -11.04 -0.56
N HIS A 224 5.31 -10.09 -0.65
CA HIS A 224 5.35 -9.16 -1.77
C HIS A 224 5.36 -9.96 -3.08
N SER A 225 4.24 -9.89 -3.78
CA SER A 225 4.00 -10.57 -5.06
C SER A 225 3.86 -9.50 -6.13
N SER A 226 4.36 -9.75 -7.33
CA SER A 226 4.26 -8.79 -8.44
C SER A 226 4.30 -9.50 -9.77
N ARG A 227 3.46 -9.04 -10.71
CA ARG A 227 3.53 -9.48 -12.11
C ARG A 227 4.61 -8.68 -12.82
N ALA A 228 5.26 -9.29 -13.81
CA ALA A 228 6.29 -8.61 -14.58
C ALA A 228 5.73 -7.34 -15.26
N GLY A 229 6.24 -6.17 -14.85
CA GLY A 229 5.79 -4.87 -15.33
C GLY A 229 4.59 -4.25 -14.58
N GLU A 230 4.05 -4.91 -13.54
CA GLU A 230 3.02 -4.34 -12.67
C GLU A 230 3.59 -3.99 -11.28
N ALA A 231 3.16 -2.85 -10.73
CA ALA A 231 3.37 -2.53 -9.32
C ALA A 231 2.25 -3.14 -8.46
N GLY A 232 2.62 -3.68 -7.30
CA GLY A 232 1.70 -4.21 -6.28
C GLY A 232 1.31 -5.69 -6.43
N PRO A 233 0.55 -6.21 -5.44
CA PRO A 233 0.29 -7.63 -5.19
C PRO A 233 -0.36 -8.34 -6.37
N ALA A 234 0.26 -9.43 -6.80
CA ALA A 234 -0.25 -10.33 -7.83
C ALA A 234 -1.23 -11.34 -7.22
N VAL A 235 -2.46 -10.90 -6.92
CA VAL A 235 -3.45 -11.68 -6.19
C VAL A 235 -4.64 -12.05 -7.09
N GLU A 236 -5.10 -13.31 -7.03
CA GLU A 236 -6.37 -13.76 -7.62
C GLU A 236 -7.36 -14.20 -6.53
N LEU A 237 -8.65 -13.93 -6.76
CA LEU A 237 -9.74 -14.55 -6.01
C LEU A 237 -10.15 -15.85 -6.72
N ILE A 238 -10.24 -16.95 -5.99
CA ILE A 238 -10.56 -18.28 -6.54
C ILE A 238 -11.75 -18.86 -5.78
N ARG A 239 -12.78 -19.31 -6.51
CA ARG A 239 -13.87 -20.10 -5.92
C ARG A 239 -13.45 -21.54 -5.72
N VAL A 240 -13.61 -22.04 -4.50
CA VAL A 240 -13.07 -23.33 -4.06
C VAL A 240 -14.15 -24.40 -4.13
N LYS A 241 -13.80 -25.58 -4.64
CA LYS A 241 -14.74 -26.71 -4.76
C LYS A 241 -14.73 -27.56 -3.49
N VAL A 242 -15.82 -27.53 -2.72
CA VAL A 242 -16.00 -28.42 -1.56
C VAL A 242 -16.12 -29.87 -2.02
N MET A 243 -15.34 -30.75 -1.39
CA MET A 243 -15.16 -32.16 -1.73
C MET A 243 -15.21 -33.01 -0.45
N GLY A 244 -16.36 -33.00 0.24
CA GLY A 244 -16.51 -33.67 1.53
C GLY A 244 -15.85 -32.89 2.67
N ASP A 245 -14.81 -33.46 3.28
CA ASP A 245 -14.03 -32.87 4.38
C ASP A 245 -12.87 -31.97 3.90
N LYS A 246 -12.75 -31.74 2.59
CA LYS A 246 -11.72 -30.90 1.96
C LYS A 246 -12.30 -29.88 0.99
N ARG A 247 -11.49 -28.89 0.61
CA ARG A 247 -11.84 -27.84 -0.36
C ARG A 247 -10.72 -27.70 -1.40
N ARG A 248 -11.01 -28.00 -2.68
CA ARG A 248 -10.02 -27.94 -3.77
C ARG A 248 -9.96 -26.56 -4.42
N VAL A 249 -8.77 -25.97 -4.43
CA VAL A 249 -8.46 -24.64 -4.97
C VAL A 249 -8.11 -24.71 -6.45
N ASP A 250 -7.21 -25.62 -6.84
CA ASP A 250 -6.76 -25.81 -8.22
C ASP A 250 -6.55 -27.31 -8.52
N SER A 251 -6.50 -27.66 -9.79
CA SER A 251 -6.12 -28.98 -10.30
C SER A 251 -5.12 -28.79 -11.44
N VAL A 252 -3.84 -28.74 -11.08
CA VAL A 252 -2.72 -28.55 -12.01
C VAL A 252 -2.46 -29.84 -12.80
N SER A 253 -2.32 -29.72 -14.11
CA SER A 253 -1.95 -30.81 -15.03
C SER A 253 -0.63 -30.46 -15.71
N THR A 254 0.45 -31.17 -15.37
CA THR A 254 1.76 -30.99 -16.00
C THR A 254 1.88 -31.95 -17.18
N TYR A 255 2.04 -31.40 -18.39
CA TYR A 255 2.19 -32.13 -19.64
C TYR A 255 3.67 -32.45 -19.93
N PHE A 256 3.90 -33.36 -20.87
CA PHE A 256 5.24 -33.68 -21.34
C PHE A 256 5.85 -32.45 -22.04
N GLY A 257 7.07 -32.08 -21.67
CA GLY A 257 7.69 -30.81 -22.07
C GLY A 257 7.60 -29.68 -21.02
N GLY A 258 6.87 -29.88 -19.91
CA GLY A 258 6.85 -28.96 -18.77
C GLY A 258 5.74 -27.90 -18.79
N GLU A 259 4.90 -27.89 -19.84
CA GLU A 259 3.69 -27.07 -19.89
C GLU A 259 2.74 -27.44 -18.74
N LYS A 260 2.19 -26.42 -18.05
CA LYS A 260 1.28 -26.58 -16.92
C LYS A 260 -0.09 -26.01 -17.26
N GLY A 261 -1.11 -26.86 -17.32
CA GLY A 261 -2.51 -26.44 -17.31
C GLY A 261 -3.03 -26.29 -15.88
N SER A 262 -3.90 -25.30 -15.63
CA SER A 262 -4.62 -25.10 -14.37
C SER A 262 -6.12 -25.28 -14.60
N ASN A 263 -6.86 -25.70 -13.56
CA ASN A 263 -8.32 -25.79 -13.58
C ASN A 263 -8.86 -25.27 -12.25
N ARG A 264 -8.80 -23.94 -12.12
CA ARG A 264 -9.34 -23.15 -11.01
C ARG A 264 -10.47 -22.24 -11.49
N GLN A 265 -11.38 -21.90 -10.58
CA GLN A 265 -12.45 -20.95 -10.84
C GLN A 265 -12.02 -19.55 -10.37
N SER A 266 -11.06 -18.94 -11.08
CA SER A 266 -10.65 -17.56 -10.81
C SER A 266 -11.80 -16.58 -11.08
N ILE A 267 -11.91 -15.56 -10.23
CA ILE A 267 -12.83 -14.44 -10.30
C ILE A 267 -11.99 -13.17 -10.40
N GLU A 268 -12.36 -12.30 -11.34
CA GLU A 268 -11.65 -11.05 -11.55
C GLU A 268 -11.87 -10.07 -10.40
N VAL A 269 -10.78 -9.46 -9.92
CA VAL A 269 -10.79 -8.44 -8.86
C VAL A 269 -10.12 -7.17 -9.35
N GLN A 270 -10.73 -6.02 -9.06
CA GLN A 270 -10.16 -4.71 -9.32
C GLN A 270 -9.25 -4.32 -8.15
N ARG A 271 -7.97 -4.07 -8.43
CA ARG A 271 -6.93 -3.69 -7.45
C ARG A 271 -6.69 -2.19 -7.48
N TRP A 272 -6.67 -1.55 -6.30
CA TRP A 272 -6.36 -0.13 -6.12
C TRP A 272 -5.31 0.03 -5.02
N GLU A 273 -4.21 0.74 -5.27
CA GLU A 273 -3.33 1.19 -4.18
C GLU A 273 -3.97 2.40 -3.50
N VAL A 274 -4.33 2.25 -2.23
CA VAL A 274 -5.09 3.27 -1.45
C VAL A 274 -4.23 3.99 -0.41
N ALA A 275 -3.09 3.39 -0.06
CA ALA A 275 -1.97 3.98 0.68
C ALA A 275 -0.71 3.14 0.37
N PRO A 276 0.51 3.63 0.67
CA PRO A 276 1.74 2.85 0.46
C PRO A 276 1.64 1.47 1.12
N ASN A 277 1.90 0.42 0.35
CA ASN A 277 1.76 -1.00 0.75
C ASN A 277 0.34 -1.42 1.22
N VAL A 278 -0.70 -0.63 0.92
CA VAL A 278 -2.10 -0.98 1.22
C VAL A 278 -2.93 -1.00 -0.06
N PHE A 279 -3.46 -2.18 -0.39
CA PHE A 279 -4.16 -2.46 -1.62
C PHE A 279 -5.60 -2.86 -1.36
N LYS A 280 -6.56 -2.12 -1.93
CA LYS A 280 -7.98 -2.44 -1.92
C LYS A 280 -8.34 -3.32 -3.11
N PHE A 281 -9.10 -4.38 -2.86
CA PHE A 281 -9.69 -5.26 -3.86
C PHE A 281 -11.21 -5.16 -3.83
N THR A 282 -11.80 -4.98 -5.00
CA THR A 282 -13.26 -4.94 -5.23
C THR A 282 -13.66 -5.95 -6.29
N ILE A 283 -14.85 -6.52 -6.15
CA ILE A 283 -15.35 -7.61 -7.00
C ILE A 283 -16.53 -7.08 -7.81
N GLY A 284 -16.46 -7.19 -9.14
CA GLY A 284 -17.50 -6.66 -10.04
C GLY A 284 -18.84 -7.41 -9.97
N GLU A 285 -18.82 -8.68 -9.54
CA GLU A 285 -20.02 -9.49 -9.32
C GLU A 285 -20.33 -9.73 -7.84
N THR A 286 -21.60 -10.02 -7.53
CA THR A 286 -21.99 -10.45 -6.17
C THR A 286 -21.56 -11.90 -5.95
N LEU A 287 -20.72 -12.13 -4.93
CA LEU A 287 -20.29 -13.49 -4.60
C LEU A 287 -21.48 -14.36 -4.18
N LYS A 288 -21.61 -15.51 -4.84
CA LYS A 288 -22.60 -16.54 -4.52
C LYS A 288 -22.20 -17.27 -3.23
N PRO A 289 -23.13 -17.90 -2.50
CA PRO A 289 -22.77 -18.74 -1.37
C PRO A 289 -21.77 -19.84 -1.76
N GLY A 290 -20.78 -20.10 -0.91
CA GLY A 290 -19.68 -21.03 -1.19
C GLY A 290 -18.39 -20.69 -0.46
N GLU A 291 -17.32 -21.38 -0.84
CA GLU A 291 -15.97 -21.23 -0.30
C GLU A 291 -15.08 -20.49 -1.31
N TYR A 292 -14.20 -19.63 -0.81
CA TYR A 292 -13.36 -18.73 -1.59
C TYR A 292 -11.97 -18.64 -0.97
N VAL A 293 -10.95 -18.44 -1.82
CA VAL A 293 -9.61 -18.06 -1.36
C VAL A 293 -9.06 -16.88 -2.13
N PHE A 294 -8.31 -16.02 -1.46
CA PHE A 294 -7.33 -15.18 -2.11
C PHE A 294 -5.98 -15.88 -2.12
N ALA A 295 -5.35 -15.94 -3.29
CA ALA A 295 -4.04 -16.54 -3.49
C ALA A 295 -3.09 -15.56 -4.19
N GLU A 296 -1.88 -15.40 -3.65
CA GLU A 296 -0.78 -14.68 -4.29
C GLU A 296 -0.15 -15.52 -5.40
N PHE A 297 0.39 -14.84 -6.41
CA PHE A 297 1.16 -15.42 -7.50
C PHE A 297 2.58 -14.88 -7.47
N LEU A 298 3.48 -15.76 -7.08
CA LEU A 298 4.92 -15.54 -7.09
C LEU A 298 5.47 -15.90 -8.50
N PRO A 299 6.71 -15.51 -8.85
CA PRO A 299 7.29 -15.80 -10.17
C PRO A 299 7.38 -17.29 -10.53
N ASP A 300 7.39 -18.18 -9.54
CA ASP A 300 7.46 -19.64 -9.67
C ASP A 300 6.07 -20.34 -9.66
N GLY A 301 5.02 -19.64 -9.23
CA GLY A 301 3.65 -20.15 -9.22
C GLY A 301 2.75 -19.52 -8.15
N MET A 302 1.62 -20.19 -7.89
CA MET A 302 0.70 -19.76 -6.83
C MET A 302 1.28 -20.06 -5.45
N ASN A 303 1.20 -19.09 -4.52
CA ASN A 303 1.56 -19.28 -3.13
C ASN A 303 0.63 -20.33 -2.48
N LEU A 304 1.21 -21.26 -1.72
CA LEU A 304 0.46 -22.30 -1.01
C LEU A 304 -0.17 -21.78 0.30
N PHE A 305 0.31 -20.65 0.82
CA PHE A 305 -0.32 -19.92 1.92
C PHE A 305 -1.38 -18.99 1.33
N VAL A 306 -2.65 -19.34 1.54
CA VAL A 306 -3.81 -18.65 0.95
C VAL A 306 -4.76 -18.18 2.05
N TRP A 307 -5.49 -17.10 1.81
CA TRP A 307 -6.51 -16.62 2.76
C TRP A 307 -7.86 -17.21 2.41
N ASP A 308 -8.42 -18.05 3.28
CA ASP A 308 -9.73 -18.67 3.05
C ASP A 308 -10.88 -17.94 3.75
N PHE A 309 -12.01 -17.88 3.06
CA PHE A 309 -13.27 -17.38 3.62
C PHE A 309 -14.46 -18.06 2.94
N GLY A 310 -15.62 -18.00 3.59
CA GLY A 310 -16.86 -18.47 3.00
C GLY A 310 -17.90 -17.35 2.93
N ILE A 311 -18.73 -17.42 1.89
CA ILE A 311 -19.94 -16.62 1.77
C ILE A 311 -21.13 -17.47 2.21
N ASP A 312 -21.84 -17.01 3.23
CA ASP A 312 -23.15 -17.55 3.61
C ASP A 312 -24.27 -16.83 2.87
N ALA A 313 -25.36 -17.56 2.63
CA ALA A 313 -26.58 -16.96 2.09
C ALA A 313 -27.09 -15.90 3.08
N SER A 314 -27.42 -14.71 2.58
CA SER A 314 -28.06 -13.67 3.39
C SER A 314 -29.39 -14.22 3.93
N GLY A 315 -29.47 -14.31 5.26
CA GLY A 315 -30.65 -14.85 5.92
C GLY A 315 -31.88 -14.02 5.56
N LYS A 316 -32.96 -14.68 5.11
CA LYS A 316 -34.28 -14.07 5.14
C LYS A 316 -34.55 -13.64 6.59
N GLY A 317 -34.99 -12.40 6.76
CA GLY A 317 -35.28 -11.84 8.07
C GLY A 317 -36.25 -12.72 8.86
N SER A 318 -36.13 -12.64 10.19
CA SER A 318 -36.99 -13.28 11.18
C SER A 318 -38.46 -13.26 10.78
N ALA A 319 -38.96 -14.41 10.32
CA ALA A 319 -40.38 -14.68 10.24
C ALA A 319 -40.90 -14.81 11.67
N GLU A 320 -41.53 -13.75 12.16
CA GLU A 320 -42.19 -13.67 13.46
C GLU A 320 -43.29 -14.74 13.53
N VAL A 321 -42.99 -15.88 14.16
CA VAL A 321 -43.99 -16.91 14.46
C VAL A 321 -44.86 -16.41 15.61
N ARG A 322 -45.87 -15.59 15.29
CA ARG A 322 -47.03 -15.44 16.16
C ARG A 322 -47.86 -16.71 16.08
N LYS A 323 -47.93 -17.41 17.21
CA LYS A 323 -49.03 -18.30 17.59
C LYS A 323 -49.55 -17.83 18.94
#